data_AF-A0AAJ1QXQ8-F1
#
_entry.id   AF-A0AAJ1QXQ8-F1
#
_cell.length_a   1.000
_cell.length_b   1.000
_cell.length_c   1.000
_cell.angle_alpha   90.00
_cell.angle_beta   90.00
_cell.angle_gamma   90.00
#
_symmetry.space_group_name_H-M   'P 1'
#
loop_
_entity.id
_entity.type
_entity.pdbx_description
1 polymer ?
#
loop_
_entity_poly.entity_id
_entity_poly.type
_entity_poly.pdbx_seq_one_letter_code
_entity_poly.pdbx_strand_id
1 'polypeptide(L)'
;MMKNIIKYIAVFAIVLAFTSCDEESNFEESTTTLTQVYTLTDITGNNAAFKINIYKEVSVIVEYSTEVNLESYTSSGFTDSSTETNFEVEVNKLDNEATVNYVLSADKTTGEGTLTVDGTTVFNVKVSEEEVYN
;
A
#
# COMPACT_ATOMS: atom_id res chain seq x y z
N MET A 1 19.51 37.38 -52.44
CA MET A 1 19.83 36.00 -51.98
C MET A 1 19.82 35.84 -50.46
N MET A 2 20.19 36.83 -49.63
CA MET A 2 20.22 36.69 -48.14
C MET A 2 18.86 36.55 -47.43
N LYS A 3 17.75 37.06 -47.99
CA LYS A 3 16.42 37.01 -47.33
C LYS A 3 15.87 35.59 -47.15
N ASN A 4 16.22 34.66 -48.03
CA ASN A 4 15.76 33.27 -47.93
C ASN A 4 16.62 32.49 -46.92
N ILE A 5 17.91 32.80 -46.82
CA ILE A 5 18.84 32.18 -45.86
C ILE A 5 18.48 32.55 -44.41
N ILE A 6 18.09 33.82 -44.15
CA ILE A 6 17.66 34.26 -42.82
C ILE A 6 16.41 33.50 -42.34
N LYS A 7 15.49 33.16 -43.26
CA LYS A 7 14.30 32.36 -42.92
C LYS A 7 14.66 30.94 -42.49
N TYR A 8 15.63 30.31 -43.15
CA TYR A 8 16.07 28.97 -42.78
C TYR A 8 16.79 28.94 -41.44
N ILE A 9 17.61 29.96 -41.14
CA ILE A 9 18.29 30.08 -39.84
C ILE A 9 17.28 30.30 -38.70
N ALA A 10 16.25 31.12 -38.91
CA ALA A 10 15.21 31.36 -37.91
C ALA A 10 14.38 30.09 -37.60
N VAL A 11 14.05 29.29 -38.62
CA VAL A 11 13.35 28.02 -38.42
C VAL A 11 14.25 27.00 -37.71
N PHE A 12 15.53 26.94 -38.07
CA PHE A 12 16.48 26.03 -37.41
C PHE A 12 16.72 26.38 -35.93
N ALA A 13 16.75 27.67 -35.59
CA ALA A 13 16.88 28.13 -34.21
C ALA A 13 15.64 27.80 -33.35
N ILE A 14 14.44 27.80 -33.93
CA ILE A 14 13.20 27.43 -33.24
C ILE A 14 13.18 25.92 -32.92
N VAL A 15 13.67 25.07 -33.82
CA VAL A 15 13.72 23.61 -33.58
C VAL A 15 14.68 23.25 -32.45
N LEU A 16 15.82 23.95 -32.34
CA LEU A 16 16.80 23.74 -31.26
C LEU A 16 16.28 24.16 -29.87
N ALA A 17 15.32 25.09 -29.80
CA ALA A 17 14.70 25.49 -28.54
C ALA A 17 13.72 24.44 -27.98
N PHE A 18 13.22 23.52 -28.81
CA PHE A 18 12.35 22.43 -28.35
C PHE A 18 13.13 21.20 -27.84
N THR A 19 14.40 21.05 -28.20
CA THR A 19 15.24 19.93 -27.72
C THR A 19 16.04 20.28 -26.46
N SER A 20 16.03 21.54 -26.01
CA SER A 20 16.71 21.97 -24.79
C SER A 20 15.80 22.04 -23.57
N CYS A 21 14.55 21.57 -23.69
CA CYS A 21 13.57 21.52 -22.61
C CYS A 21 13.32 20.09 -22.10
N ASP A 22 14.14 19.14 -22.54
CA ASP A 22 14.27 17.89 -21.81
C ASP A 22 15.11 18.22 -20.56
N GLU A 23 14.43 18.67 -19.49
CA GLU A 23 15.05 18.73 -18.17
C GLU A 23 15.40 17.30 -17.79
N GLU A 24 16.68 16.95 -17.89
CA GLU A 24 17.19 15.72 -17.31
C GLU A 24 16.95 15.79 -15.80
N SER A 25 15.97 15.01 -15.33
CA SER A 25 15.62 14.95 -13.91
C SER A 25 16.86 14.50 -13.15
N ASN A 26 17.39 15.38 -12.31
CA ASN A 26 18.49 15.07 -11.38
C ASN A 26 17.99 14.33 -10.13
N PHE A 27 16.71 13.98 -10.08
CA PHE A 27 16.12 13.18 -9.03
C PHE A 27 16.14 11.72 -9.46
N GLU A 28 16.70 10.86 -8.60
CA GLU A 28 16.50 9.42 -8.74
C GLU A 28 14.99 9.16 -8.75
N GLU A 29 14.53 8.40 -9.74
CA GLU A 29 13.14 7.97 -9.75
C GLU A 29 12.85 7.18 -8.48
N SER A 30 11.72 7.48 -7.83
CA SER A 30 11.30 6.79 -6.62
C SER A 30 11.19 5.29 -6.94
N THR A 31 11.96 4.45 -6.24
CA THR A 31 11.90 2.99 -6.38
C THR A 31 10.73 2.37 -5.61
N THR A 32 9.89 3.19 -4.98
CA THR A 32 8.74 2.77 -4.18
C THR A 32 7.68 2.14 -5.06
N THR A 33 7.35 0.88 -4.80
CA THR A 33 6.37 0.13 -5.59
C THR A 33 5.04 0.06 -4.85
N LEU A 34 3.95 0.13 -5.60
CA LEU A 34 2.63 -0.19 -5.07
C LEU A 34 2.59 -1.68 -4.70
N THR A 35 2.19 -1.96 -3.47
CA THR A 35 2.07 -3.32 -2.93
C THR A 35 0.63 -3.56 -2.47
N GLN A 36 0.08 -4.72 -2.81
CA GLN A 36 -1.27 -5.08 -2.39
C GLN A 36 -1.32 -5.41 -0.89
N VAL A 37 -2.36 -4.90 -0.24
CA VAL A 37 -2.64 -5.12 1.18
C VAL A 37 -4.12 -5.44 1.41
N TYR A 38 -4.40 -6.14 2.52
CA TYR A 38 -5.70 -6.04 3.17
C TYR A 38 -5.65 -4.86 4.15
N THR A 39 -6.49 -3.87 3.92
CA THR A 39 -6.67 -2.72 4.81
C THR A 39 -7.87 -2.98 5.71
N LEU A 40 -7.64 -2.99 7.02
CA LEU A 40 -8.66 -3.11 8.06
C LEU A 40 -8.90 -1.74 8.67
N THR A 41 -10.15 -1.29 8.67
CA THR A 41 -10.64 -0.03 9.23
C THR A 41 -11.86 -0.28 10.10
N ASP A 42 -12.43 0.78 10.69
CA ASP A 42 -13.60 0.72 11.58
C ASP A 42 -13.45 -0.36 12.67
N ILE A 43 -12.22 -0.50 13.18
CA ILE A 43 -11.86 -1.56 14.14
C ILE A 43 -12.47 -1.21 15.50
N THR A 44 -13.42 -2.01 15.95
CA THR A 44 -14.11 -1.79 17.22
C THR A 44 -13.79 -2.87 18.24
N GLY A 45 -13.40 -2.45 19.44
CA GLY A 45 -12.99 -3.32 20.55
C GLY A 45 -12.13 -2.57 21.56
N ASN A 46 -11.78 -3.22 22.67
CA ASN A 46 -10.89 -2.61 23.67
C ASN A 46 -9.46 -2.53 23.13
N ASN A 47 -8.81 -1.37 23.24
CA ASN A 47 -7.46 -1.11 22.70
C ASN A 47 -7.33 -1.40 21.19
N ALA A 48 -8.40 -1.17 20.41
CA ALA A 48 -8.38 -1.34 18.96
C ALA A 48 -7.43 -0.36 18.27
N ALA A 49 -6.70 -0.85 17.26
CA ALA A 49 -5.95 0.00 16.34
C ALA A 49 -6.91 0.89 15.51
N PHE A 50 -6.40 2.01 15.00
CA PHE A 50 -7.13 2.86 14.06
C PHE A 50 -7.25 2.21 12.68
N LYS A 51 -6.17 1.60 12.19
CA LYS A 51 -6.09 0.90 10.90
C LYS A 51 -5.04 -0.19 10.97
N ILE A 52 -5.20 -1.28 10.22
CA ILE A 52 -4.17 -2.30 10.06
C ILE A 52 -4.02 -2.61 8.57
N ASN A 53 -2.78 -2.61 8.06
CA ASN A 53 -2.46 -3.07 6.71
C ASN A 53 -1.71 -4.39 6.81
N ILE A 54 -2.25 -5.44 6.19
CA ILE A 54 -1.60 -6.75 6.07
C ILE A 54 -1.09 -6.90 4.64
N TYR A 55 0.22 -6.90 4.46
CA TYR A 55 0.83 -7.01 3.14
C TYR A 55 0.78 -8.44 2.61
N LYS A 56 0.40 -8.60 1.35
CA LYS A 56 0.24 -9.93 0.72
C LYS A 56 1.55 -10.53 0.25
N GLU A 57 2.42 -9.69 -0.30
CA GLU A 57 3.65 -10.14 -0.99
C GLU A 57 4.92 -9.83 -0.19
N VAL A 58 4.81 -9.01 0.85
CA VAL A 58 5.91 -8.59 1.71
C VAL A 58 5.59 -9.02 3.13
N SER A 59 6.59 -9.53 3.85
CA SER A 59 6.46 -10.02 5.24
C SER A 59 6.33 -8.88 6.26
N VAL A 60 5.30 -8.03 6.10
CA VAL A 60 5.04 -6.86 6.92
C VAL A 60 3.56 -6.78 7.32
N ILE A 61 3.31 -6.36 8.56
CA ILE A 61 2.03 -5.83 9.02
C ILE A 61 2.29 -4.42 9.54
N VAL A 62 1.43 -3.46 9.20
CA VAL A 62 1.51 -2.10 9.73
C VAL A 62 0.25 -1.81 10.53
N GLU A 63 0.41 -1.37 11.78
CA GLU A 63 -0.69 -0.96 12.65
C GLU A 63 -0.62 0.53 12.91
N TYR A 64 -1.76 1.18 12.81
CA TYR A 64 -1.92 2.60 13.03
C TYR A 64 -2.62 2.78 14.38
N SER A 65 -1.97 3.44 15.34
CA SER A 65 -2.60 3.82 16.61
C SER A 65 -3.48 5.08 16.46
N THR A 66 -3.14 5.91 15.48
CA THR A 66 -3.90 7.08 15.03
C THR A 66 -3.75 7.21 13.51
N GLU A 67 -4.37 8.21 12.89
CA GLU A 67 -4.23 8.47 11.45
C GLU A 67 -2.77 8.62 10.98
N VAL A 68 -1.87 9.09 11.85
CA VAL A 68 -0.48 9.41 11.50
C VAL A 68 0.58 8.60 12.27
N ASN A 69 0.21 7.98 13.39
CA ASN A 69 1.15 7.20 14.19
C ASN A 69 1.02 5.73 13.84
N LEU A 70 2.05 5.19 13.18
CA LEU A 70 2.12 3.79 12.77
C LEU A 70 3.31 3.08 13.39
N GLU A 71 3.18 1.76 13.52
CA GLU A 71 4.26 0.84 13.80
C GLU A 71 4.23 -0.31 12.79
N SER A 72 5.42 -0.76 12.37
CA SER A 72 5.58 -1.84 11.41
C SER A 72 6.16 -3.07 12.10
N TYR A 73 5.57 -4.23 11.81
CA TYR A 73 5.97 -5.51 12.36
C TYR A 73 6.35 -6.47 11.25
N THR A 74 7.33 -7.33 11.51
CA THR A 74 7.61 -8.45 10.60
C THR A 74 6.46 -9.44 10.69
N SER A 75 6.06 -10.00 9.55
CA SER A 75 5.01 -11.02 9.50
C SER A 75 5.54 -12.38 9.01
N SER A 76 4.85 -13.45 9.37
CA SER A 76 5.19 -14.80 8.90
C SER A 76 3.94 -15.68 8.81
N GLY A 77 4.05 -16.82 8.12
CA GLY A 77 2.95 -17.78 8.03
C GLY A 77 1.70 -17.27 7.31
N PHE A 78 1.85 -16.27 6.42
CA PHE A 78 0.75 -15.73 5.64
C PHE A 78 0.06 -16.83 4.83
N THR A 79 -1.26 -16.95 5.02
CA THR A 79 -2.13 -17.85 4.30
C THR A 79 -3.36 -17.07 3.85
N ASP A 80 -3.66 -17.12 2.56
CA ASP A 80 -4.88 -16.56 1.99
C ASP A 80 -5.71 -17.70 1.41
N SER A 81 -6.85 -17.96 2.04
CA SER A 81 -7.85 -18.95 1.63
C SER A 81 -9.16 -18.28 1.19
N SER A 82 -9.09 -16.99 0.87
CA SER A 82 -10.24 -16.19 0.46
C SER A 82 -10.94 -16.82 -0.75
N THR A 83 -12.27 -16.74 -0.72
CA THR A 83 -13.12 -17.21 -1.82
C THR A 83 -13.58 -16.03 -2.68
N GLU A 84 -14.50 -16.29 -3.62
CA GLU A 84 -15.14 -15.22 -4.40
C GLU A 84 -15.99 -14.29 -3.52
N THR A 85 -16.50 -14.78 -2.39
CA THR A 85 -17.44 -14.02 -1.53
C THR A 85 -16.84 -13.58 -0.21
N ASN A 86 -15.79 -14.25 0.28
CA ASN A 86 -15.25 -13.99 1.62
C ASN A 86 -13.74 -13.74 1.57
N PHE A 87 -13.28 -12.82 2.40
CA PHE A 87 -11.89 -12.73 2.84
C PHE A 87 -11.66 -13.77 3.94
N GLU A 88 -10.61 -14.59 3.80
CA GLU A 88 -10.20 -15.59 4.79
C GLU A 88 -8.67 -15.63 4.84
N VAL A 89 -8.08 -14.82 5.72
CA VAL A 89 -6.64 -14.55 5.77
C VAL A 89 -6.11 -14.87 7.16
N GLU A 90 -5.00 -15.60 7.23
CA GLU A 90 -4.28 -15.88 8.46
C GLU A 90 -2.82 -15.40 8.34
N VAL A 91 -2.31 -14.72 9.37
CA VAL A 91 -0.92 -14.25 9.39
C VAL A 91 -0.43 -14.11 10.83
N ASN A 92 0.84 -14.36 11.07
CA ASN A 92 1.46 -14.11 12.37
C ASN A 92 2.20 -12.76 12.36
N LYS A 93 1.89 -11.92 13.34
CA LYS A 93 2.68 -10.74 13.71
C LYS A 93 3.82 -11.15 14.63
N LEU A 94 5.06 -10.78 14.27
CA LEU A 94 6.24 -10.97 15.10
C LEU A 94 6.55 -9.67 15.84
N ASP A 95 6.25 -9.64 17.14
CA ASP A 95 6.51 -8.51 18.02
C ASP A 95 7.57 -8.90 19.04
N ASN A 96 8.82 -8.56 18.73
CA ASN A 96 10.00 -8.86 19.52
C ASN A 96 10.15 -10.38 19.81
N GLU A 97 9.65 -10.82 20.96
CA GLU A 97 9.71 -12.22 21.44
C GLU A 97 8.35 -12.94 21.38
N ALA A 98 7.28 -12.23 21.04
CA ALA A 98 5.94 -12.77 20.90
C ALA A 98 5.57 -13.01 19.44
N THR A 99 4.92 -14.14 19.19
CA THR A 99 4.22 -14.40 17.94
C THR A 99 2.73 -14.28 18.22
N VAL A 100 2.08 -13.34 17.54
CA VAL A 100 0.64 -13.06 17.70
C VAL A 100 -0.06 -13.47 16.41
N ASN A 101 -1.04 -14.35 16.50
CA ASN A 101 -1.76 -14.89 15.34
C ASN A 101 -2.99 -14.03 15.01
N TYR A 102 -3.08 -13.56 13.78
CA TYR A 102 -4.19 -12.77 13.23
C TYR A 102 -4.98 -13.64 12.26
N VAL A 103 -6.27 -13.82 12.54
CA VAL A 103 -7.22 -14.52 11.67
C VAL A 103 -8.32 -13.54 11.26
N LEU A 104 -8.36 -13.21 9.98
CA LEU A 104 -9.33 -12.30 9.37
C LEU A 104 -10.38 -13.10 8.59
N SER A 105 -11.65 -12.87 8.91
CA SER A 105 -12.80 -13.37 8.15
C SER A 105 -13.78 -12.24 7.91
N ALA A 106 -14.13 -11.96 6.65
CA ALA A 106 -15.04 -10.88 6.28
C ALA A 106 -15.76 -11.14 4.95
N ASP A 107 -16.94 -10.54 4.77
CA ASP A 107 -17.67 -10.58 3.50
C ASP A 107 -17.05 -9.58 2.50
N LYS A 108 -16.76 -10.01 1.27
CA LYS A 108 -16.14 -9.16 0.22
C LYS A 108 -17.09 -8.09 -0.34
N THR A 109 -18.40 -8.28 -0.23
CA THR A 109 -19.40 -7.35 -0.75
C THR A 109 -19.58 -6.16 0.19
N THR A 110 -19.65 -6.41 1.48
CA THR A 110 -19.84 -5.36 2.50
C THR A 110 -18.53 -4.87 3.10
N GLY A 111 -17.49 -5.71 3.06
CA GLY A 111 -16.24 -5.55 3.79
C GLY A 111 -16.36 -5.89 5.28
N GLU A 112 -17.55 -6.16 5.81
CA GLU A 112 -17.77 -6.34 7.24
C GLU A 112 -17.31 -7.73 7.70
N GLY A 113 -16.63 -7.79 8.84
CA GLY A 113 -16.18 -9.05 9.41
C GLY A 113 -15.47 -8.89 10.74
N THR A 114 -14.59 -9.84 11.04
CA THR A 114 -13.84 -9.90 12.29
C THR A 114 -12.36 -10.17 12.08
N LEU A 115 -11.54 -9.52 12.90
CA LEU A 115 -10.17 -9.90 13.16
C LEU A 115 -10.13 -10.62 14.52
N THR A 116 -9.73 -11.88 14.54
CA THR A 116 -9.50 -12.65 15.76
C THR A 116 -8.00 -12.74 16.03
N VAL A 117 -7.60 -12.33 17.23
CA VAL A 117 -6.21 -12.33 17.70
C VAL A 117 -6.01 -13.45 18.71
N ASP A 118 -5.04 -14.33 18.44
CA ASP A 118 -4.68 -15.52 19.24
C ASP A 118 -5.89 -16.40 19.60
N GLY A 119 -6.90 -16.45 18.74
CA GLY A 119 -8.14 -17.20 18.98
C GLY A 119 -8.99 -16.70 20.15
N THR A 120 -8.66 -15.55 20.76
CA THR A 120 -9.29 -15.09 22.01
C THR A 120 -9.90 -13.71 21.92
N THR A 121 -9.19 -12.75 21.33
CA THR A 121 -9.65 -11.36 21.24
C THR A 121 -10.25 -11.11 19.87
N VAL A 122 -11.50 -10.65 19.82
CA VAL A 122 -12.23 -10.44 18.57
C VAL A 122 -12.53 -8.96 18.39
N PHE A 123 -12.16 -8.41 17.24
CA PHE A 123 -12.50 -7.07 16.80
C PHE A 123 -13.45 -7.14 15.61
N ASN A 124 -14.51 -6.32 15.60
CA ASN A 124 -15.24 -6.12 14.34
C ASN A 124 -14.45 -5.15 13.47
N VAL A 125 -14.39 -5.41 12.18
CA VAL A 125 -13.59 -4.66 11.22
C VAL A 125 -14.34 -4.46 9.91
N LYS A 126 -13.88 -3.47 9.14
CA LYS A 126 -14.18 -3.33 7.72
C LYS A 126 -12.91 -3.55 6.89
N VAL A 127 -12.99 -4.46 5.91
CA VAL A 127 -11.87 -4.90 5.08
C VAL A 127 -12.02 -4.39 3.66
N SER A 128 -10.93 -3.87 3.11
CA SER A 128 -10.76 -3.55 1.69
C SER A 128 -9.44 -4.13 1.17
N GLU A 129 -9.38 -4.43 -0.13
CA GLU A 129 -8.11 -4.65 -0.82
C GLU A 129 -7.65 -3.33 -1.42
N GLU A 130 -6.42 -2.93 -1.10
CA GLU A 130 -5.84 -1.66 -1.52
C GLU A 130 -4.40 -1.85 -1.99
N GLU A 131 -3.92 -0.89 -2.77
CA GLU A 131 -2.51 -0.77 -3.11
C GLU A 131 -1.90 0.41 -2.35
N VAL A 132 -0.84 0.15 -1.59
CA VAL A 132 -0.10 1.17 -0.85
C VAL A 132 1.36 1.16 -1.24
N TYR A 133 1.96 2.34 -1.27
CA TYR A 133 3.39 2.50 -1.48
C TYR A 133 4.14 1.91 -0.29
N ASN A 134 5.08 1.00 -0.58
CA ASN A 134 6.01 0.39 0.36
C ASN A 134 7.43 0.58 -0.17
#